data_AF-A0A2W4QNS3-F1
#
_entry.id   AF-A0A2W4QNS3-F1
#
_cell.length_a   1.000
_cell.length_b   1.000
_cell.length_c   1.000
_cell.angle_alpha   90.00
_cell.angle_beta   90.00
_cell.angle_gamma   90.00
#
_symmetry.space_group_name_H-M   'P 1'
#
loop_
_entity.id
_entity.type
_entity.pdbx_description
1 polymer ?
#
loop_
_entity_poly.entity_id
_entity_poly.type
_entity_poly.pdbx_seq_one_letter_code
_entity_poly.pdbx_strand_id
1 'polypeptide(L)'
;MSDVAWTPEQEQAIRARGTDILVSAAAGSGKTAVLVERIIRRLMDERDPVDVDQLLVVTFTEAAAAEMRDRIGAALQAALAKDPENERLQRQLALLGRAAISTLHSFCLSLVRQYFYRLGLDPAVSVMGEHEALLLRHEVLDELFARRFDEGEDGPFHALVDRYGGSRDDEGLRKLVLAIYDHMQSLPWPEAWLEESLARFDVPEGAALESLPWWPPLRRRIRLELERAADALASARLLAGLPGGPAAYADVLTAEEDRIRAAANRAEAGSYADLAQAVAAITFDRLPGTRRGEVDERLKEAVGKLRERAKKAVRAVQEQWLSRSAEEWLADLRAIAPHLRTLGDVVREFAESFRQAKAAQSAVDFNDLERFALELLRDPSSTPERLVPSDVARELRARYREILVDEYQDINGVQDAILTLVARDGEDGPPNRFMVGDVKQSIYRFRHADPGLFMAKYAAYRPWTGAPEPGAPGARIVLGANFRSREGVVNAVNFLFRQIMTARAGELEYDRDAELVYRAGYPPLPGGDGGEPAPEPPVEVHLLDGEEPAPDGAGDPSGAGGEADPGGFEAAAGAGDGTAGDGEDEAADPLLEELAELTAIEREARLIAARIREMVDGTAGQPPVQVWDRKL
;
A
#
# COMPACT_ATOMS: atom_id res chain seq x y z
N MET A 1 23.94 4.58 -28.90
CA MET A 1 22.56 4.13 -29.21
C MET A 1 22.66 2.95 -30.14
N SER A 2 22.57 1.74 -29.59
CA SER A 2 21.83 0.65 -30.24
C SER A 2 20.44 1.20 -30.58
N ASP A 3 19.88 0.89 -31.74
CA ASP A 3 18.53 1.31 -32.12
C ASP A 3 17.51 0.60 -31.21
N VAL A 4 17.36 1.10 -29.99
CA VAL A 4 16.26 0.73 -29.10
C VAL A 4 15.02 1.37 -29.70
N ALA A 5 14.16 0.54 -30.29
CA ALA A 5 12.87 0.98 -30.78
C ALA A 5 11.96 1.27 -29.58
N TRP A 6 11.90 2.54 -29.18
CA TRP A 6 10.99 3.03 -28.15
C TRP A 6 9.54 2.97 -28.65
N THR A 7 8.60 2.62 -27.78
CA THR A 7 7.17 2.78 -28.12
C THR A 7 6.80 4.26 -28.19
N PRO A 8 5.70 4.62 -28.86
CA PRO A 8 5.20 6.00 -28.85
C PRO A 8 5.04 6.58 -27.44
N GLU A 9 4.55 5.78 -26.49
CA GLU A 9 4.33 6.18 -25.10
C GLU A 9 5.65 6.35 -24.33
N GLN A 10 6.61 5.45 -24.53
CA GLN A 10 7.96 5.60 -23.96
C GLN A 10 8.65 6.86 -24.51
N GLU A 11 8.53 7.11 -25.82
CA GLU A 11 9.09 8.29 -26.46
C GLU A 11 8.42 9.59 -25.97
N GLN A 12 7.10 9.56 -25.71
CA GLN A 12 6.39 10.64 -25.03
C GLN A 12 6.95 10.88 -23.63
N ALA A 13 7.12 9.82 -22.82
CA ALA A 13 7.69 9.93 -21.47
C ALA A 13 9.13 10.48 -21.48
N ILE A 14 9.94 10.10 -22.48
CA ILE A 14 11.31 10.61 -22.65
C ILE A 14 11.29 12.11 -23.01
N ARG A 15 10.36 12.57 -23.87
CA ARG A 15 10.35 13.92 -24.44
C ARG A 15 9.45 14.94 -23.75
N ALA A 16 8.43 14.53 -23.00
CA ALA A 16 7.45 15.44 -22.41
C ALA A 16 8.11 16.43 -21.44
N ARG A 17 7.75 17.72 -21.51
CA ARG A 17 8.33 18.82 -20.71
C ARG A 17 7.29 19.92 -20.44
N GLY A 18 7.62 20.83 -19.52
CA GLY A 18 6.87 22.07 -19.30
C GLY A 18 5.70 21.94 -18.31
N THR A 19 5.58 20.79 -17.66
CA THR A 19 4.57 20.50 -16.64
C THR A 19 5.06 19.30 -15.81
N ASP A 20 4.40 19.04 -14.69
CA ASP A 20 4.63 17.84 -13.91
C ASP A 20 4.11 16.62 -14.68
N ILE A 21 4.91 15.57 -14.72
CA ILE A 21 4.61 14.35 -15.47
C ILE A 21 4.55 13.19 -14.50
N LEU A 22 3.43 12.48 -14.51
CA LEU A 22 3.26 11.20 -13.83
C LEU A 22 3.23 10.08 -14.88
N VAL A 23 4.17 9.15 -14.78
CA VAL A 23 4.23 7.97 -15.64
C VAL A 23 3.75 6.75 -14.86
N SER A 24 2.59 6.23 -15.23
CA SER A 24 2.10 4.94 -14.74
C SER A 24 2.72 3.84 -15.58
N ALA A 25 3.68 3.12 -15.01
CA ALA A 25 4.54 2.21 -15.75
C ALA A 25 4.38 0.77 -15.25
N ALA A 26 3.64 -0.05 -15.99
CA ALA A 26 3.38 -1.42 -15.59
C ALA A 26 4.66 -2.26 -15.50
N ALA A 27 4.60 -3.39 -14.80
CA ALA A 27 5.74 -4.28 -14.63
C ALA A 27 6.36 -4.67 -15.98
N GLY A 28 7.69 -4.49 -16.13
CA GLY A 28 8.40 -4.82 -17.36
C GLY A 28 8.26 -3.81 -18.51
N SER A 29 7.73 -2.60 -18.25
CA SER A 29 7.59 -1.53 -19.25
C SER A 29 8.85 -0.75 -19.60
N GLY A 30 9.97 -1.06 -18.94
CA GLY A 30 11.23 -0.35 -19.16
C GLY A 30 11.31 1.00 -18.45
N LYS A 31 10.58 1.19 -17.33
CA LYS A 31 10.57 2.43 -16.51
C LYS A 31 11.98 3.02 -16.29
N THR A 32 12.92 2.21 -15.82
CA THR A 32 14.32 2.64 -15.59
C THR A 32 15.03 3.03 -16.88
N ALA A 33 14.78 2.32 -17.98
CA ALA A 33 15.38 2.64 -19.28
C ALA A 33 14.85 3.98 -19.84
N VAL A 34 13.54 4.23 -19.69
CA VAL A 34 12.90 5.51 -20.03
C VAL A 34 13.47 6.65 -19.20
N LEU A 35 13.64 6.45 -17.89
CA LEU A 35 14.18 7.46 -16.98
C LEU A 35 15.65 7.80 -17.32
N VAL A 36 16.49 6.77 -17.55
CA VAL A 36 17.89 6.97 -17.97
C VAL A 36 17.97 7.68 -19.31
N GLU A 37 17.22 7.24 -20.33
CA GLU A 37 17.21 7.87 -21.65
C GLU A 37 16.72 9.33 -21.57
N ARG A 38 15.70 9.61 -20.74
CA ARG A 38 15.24 10.98 -20.46
C ARG A 38 16.37 11.85 -19.92
N ILE A 39 17.11 11.37 -18.93
CA ILE A 39 18.27 12.09 -18.36
C ILE A 39 19.31 12.35 -19.45
N ILE A 40 19.72 11.32 -20.20
CA ILE A 40 20.73 11.45 -21.25
C ILE A 40 20.30 12.49 -22.30
N ARG A 41 19.04 12.48 -22.73
CA ARG A 41 18.55 13.49 -23.67
C ARG A 41 18.50 14.91 -23.09
N ARG A 42 18.24 15.10 -21.79
CA ARG A 42 18.40 16.42 -21.14
C ARG A 42 19.84 16.88 -21.16
N LEU A 43 20.76 15.98 -20.80
CA LEU A 43 22.18 16.27 -20.76
C LEU A 43 22.76 16.56 -22.14
N MET A 44 22.18 16.00 -23.20
CA MET A 44 22.61 16.22 -24.59
C MET A 44 21.85 17.35 -25.31
N ASP A 45 20.88 18.00 -24.69
CA ASP A 45 20.13 19.09 -25.32
C ASP A 45 21.01 20.33 -25.49
N GLU A 46 21.31 20.70 -26.74
CA GLU A 46 22.11 21.88 -27.07
C GLU A 46 21.30 23.19 -27.00
N ARG A 47 19.97 23.11 -27.06
CA ARG A 47 19.08 24.30 -27.07
C ARG A 47 18.76 24.77 -25.65
N ASP A 48 18.60 23.83 -24.73
CA ASP A 48 18.39 24.07 -23.30
C ASP A 48 19.38 23.23 -22.47
N PRO A 49 20.66 23.64 -22.42
CA PRO A 49 21.69 22.86 -21.77
C PRO A 49 21.47 22.77 -20.25
N VAL A 50 21.42 21.54 -19.74
CA VAL A 50 21.37 21.20 -18.32
C VAL A 50 22.57 20.36 -17.93
N ASP A 51 23.18 20.65 -16.78
CA ASP A 51 24.23 19.82 -16.21
C ASP A 51 23.65 18.78 -15.25
N VAL A 52 24.32 17.64 -15.10
CA VAL A 52 23.84 16.51 -14.29
C VAL A 52 23.70 16.86 -12.80
N ASP A 53 24.45 17.84 -12.29
CA ASP A 53 24.36 18.37 -10.92
C ASP A 53 23.21 19.39 -10.72
N GLN A 54 22.49 19.70 -11.79
CA GLN A 54 21.23 20.45 -11.81
C GLN A 54 20.01 19.53 -11.95
N LEU A 55 20.20 18.21 -11.92
CA LEU A 55 19.12 17.22 -11.84
C LEU A 55 19.08 16.67 -10.41
N LEU A 56 17.88 16.55 -9.85
CA LEU A 56 17.64 15.77 -8.64
C LEU A 56 16.98 14.47 -9.04
N VAL A 57 17.60 13.35 -8.71
CA VAL A 57 17.12 12.02 -9.04
C VAL A 57 17.00 11.21 -7.76
N VAL A 58 15.77 10.83 -7.43
CA VAL A 58 15.40 10.17 -6.18
C VAL A 58 14.95 8.75 -6.47
N THR A 59 15.52 7.79 -5.75
CA THR A 59 15.16 6.36 -5.83
C THR A 59 14.82 5.81 -4.45
N PHE A 60 14.14 4.66 -4.40
CA PHE A 60 13.74 4.04 -3.13
C PHE A 60 14.92 3.45 -2.32
N THR A 61 15.94 2.89 -2.99
CA THR A 61 17.09 2.25 -2.32
C THR A 61 18.43 2.83 -2.78
N GLU A 62 19.46 2.70 -1.93
CA GLU A 62 20.83 3.08 -2.27
C GLU A 62 21.40 2.24 -3.42
N ALA A 63 20.99 0.97 -3.52
CA ALA A 63 21.36 0.09 -4.63
C ALA A 63 20.75 0.58 -5.96
N ALA A 64 19.48 0.99 -5.96
CA ALA A 64 18.84 1.58 -7.13
C ALA A 64 19.49 2.92 -7.54
N ALA A 65 19.87 3.76 -6.58
CA ALA A 65 20.61 4.99 -6.86
C ALA A 65 21.98 4.71 -7.50
N ALA A 66 22.72 3.73 -6.97
CA ALA A 66 24.00 3.29 -7.52
C ALA A 66 23.84 2.73 -8.94
N GLU A 67 22.88 1.82 -9.15
CA GLU A 67 22.57 1.25 -10.45
C GLU A 67 22.18 2.34 -11.47
N MET A 68 21.38 3.31 -11.06
CA MET A 68 20.99 4.43 -11.92
C MET A 68 22.19 5.30 -12.32
N ARG A 69 23.10 5.59 -11.39
CA ARG A 69 24.36 6.29 -11.66
C ARG A 69 25.22 5.51 -12.66
N ASP A 70 25.37 4.21 -12.48
CA ASP A 70 26.15 3.35 -13.37
C ASP A 70 25.55 3.30 -14.78
N ARG A 71 24.22 3.19 -14.88
CA ARG A 71 23.51 3.20 -16.17
C ARG A 71 23.67 4.54 -16.91
N ILE A 72 23.57 5.67 -16.20
CA ILE A 72 23.82 7.00 -16.78
C ILE A 72 25.28 7.12 -17.22
N GLY A 73 26.23 6.69 -16.39
CA GLY A 73 27.66 6.70 -16.71
C GLY A 73 27.98 5.88 -17.96
N ALA A 74 27.46 4.65 -18.04
CA ALA A 74 27.63 3.79 -19.21
C ALA A 74 27.02 4.40 -20.47
N ALA A 75 25.85 5.03 -20.37
CA ALA A 75 25.21 5.71 -21.50
C ALA A 75 25.99 6.94 -21.97
N LEU A 76 26.52 7.75 -21.05
CA LEU A 76 27.40 8.89 -21.37
C LEU A 76 28.71 8.42 -22.02
N GLN A 77 29.34 7.36 -21.51
CA GLN A 77 30.54 6.77 -22.12
C GLN A 77 30.26 6.24 -23.53
N ALA A 78 29.13 5.58 -23.74
CA ALA A 78 28.73 5.09 -25.06
C ALA A 78 28.42 6.24 -26.05
N ALA A 79 27.90 7.36 -25.57
CA ALA A 79 27.72 8.57 -26.38
C ALA A 79 29.08 9.21 -26.72
N LEU A 80 29.97 9.34 -25.74
CA LEU A 80 31.31 9.91 -25.91
C LEU A 80 32.18 9.04 -26.84
N ALA A 81 32.03 7.71 -26.81
CA ALA A 81 32.74 6.82 -27.74
C ALA A 81 32.37 7.08 -29.22
N LYS A 82 31.17 7.62 -29.49
CA LYS A 82 30.74 8.01 -30.84
C LYS A 82 31.23 9.40 -31.24
N ASP A 83 31.43 10.29 -30.27
CA ASP A 83 31.91 11.66 -30.46
C ASP A 83 32.92 12.05 -29.37
N PRO A 84 34.19 11.61 -29.49
CA PRO A 84 35.17 11.73 -28.41
C PRO A 84 35.55 13.16 -28.02
N GLU A 85 35.42 14.10 -28.97
CA GLU A 85 35.78 15.52 -28.79
C GLU A 85 34.63 16.34 -28.20
N ASN A 86 33.51 15.70 -27.83
CA ASN A 86 32.36 16.39 -27.26
C ASN A 86 32.63 16.87 -25.83
N GLU A 87 33.07 18.12 -25.69
CA GLU A 87 33.39 18.75 -24.40
C GLU A 87 32.23 18.69 -23.41
N ARG A 88 30.98 18.76 -23.89
CA ARG A 88 29.79 18.68 -23.04
C ARG A 88 29.65 17.30 -22.41
N LEU A 89 29.77 16.22 -23.18
CA LEU A 89 29.72 14.85 -22.67
C LEU A 89 30.87 14.56 -21.69
N GLN A 90 32.08 15.02 -22.00
CA GLN A 90 33.23 14.91 -21.08
C GLN A 90 32.95 15.60 -19.74
N ARG A 91 32.40 16.83 -19.78
CA ARG A 91 32.00 17.57 -18.58
C ARG A 91 30.90 16.86 -17.79
N GLN A 92 29.87 16.33 -18.44
CA GLN A 92 28.81 15.59 -17.74
C GLN A 92 29.34 14.35 -17.04
N LEU A 93 30.25 13.60 -17.68
CA LEU A 93 30.87 12.43 -17.07
C LEU A 93 31.70 12.80 -15.84
N ALA A 94 32.42 13.94 -15.88
CA ALA A 94 33.17 14.45 -14.73
C ALA A 94 32.26 14.94 -13.57
N LEU A 95 31.09 15.49 -13.89
CA LEU A 95 30.11 15.97 -12.91
C LEU A 95 29.27 14.84 -12.30
N LEU A 96 29.20 13.66 -12.92
CA LEU A 96 28.35 12.55 -12.49
C LEU A 96 28.61 12.12 -11.04
N GLY A 97 29.86 12.18 -10.57
CA GLY A 97 30.21 11.88 -9.18
C GLY A 97 29.64 12.87 -8.15
N ARG A 98 29.25 14.07 -8.59
CA ARG A 98 28.62 15.12 -7.76
C ARG A 98 27.11 15.26 -8.01
N ALA A 99 26.55 14.47 -8.91
CA ALA A 99 25.13 14.51 -9.24
C ALA A 99 24.28 14.09 -8.04
N ALA A 100 23.13 14.74 -7.85
CA ALA A 100 22.17 14.40 -6.81
C ALA A 100 21.34 13.18 -7.26
N ILE A 101 21.97 12.00 -7.27
CA ILE A 101 21.33 10.70 -7.56
C ILE A 101 21.41 9.86 -6.29
N SER A 102 20.34 9.80 -5.52
CA SER A 102 20.36 9.22 -4.17
C SER A 102 18.98 8.74 -3.75
N THR A 103 18.89 8.17 -2.53
CA THR A 103 17.60 8.08 -1.86
C THR A 103 17.16 9.47 -1.36
N LEU A 104 15.88 9.58 -0.99
CA LEU A 104 15.37 10.82 -0.41
C LEU A 104 15.99 11.09 0.97
N HIS A 105 16.24 10.03 1.75
CA HIS A 105 16.96 10.13 3.03
C HIS A 105 18.36 10.71 2.88
N SER A 106 19.18 10.23 1.92
CA SER A 106 20.52 10.80 1.70
C SER A 106 20.47 12.22 1.15
N PHE A 107 19.43 12.59 0.40
CA PHE A 107 19.17 13.99 0.04
C PHE A 107 18.86 14.85 1.28
N CYS A 108 17.93 14.42 2.14
CA CYS A 108 17.59 15.10 3.39
C CYS A 108 18.81 15.25 4.31
N LEU A 109 19.61 14.21 4.47
CA LEU A 109 20.87 14.24 5.23
C LEU A 109 21.83 15.30 4.70
N SER A 110 21.97 15.41 3.38
CA SER A 110 22.84 16.41 2.76
C SER A 110 22.37 17.84 3.07
N LEU A 111 21.06 18.09 3.05
CA LEU A 111 20.46 19.38 3.41
C LEU A 111 20.66 19.71 4.88
N VAL A 112 20.35 18.77 5.78
CA VAL A 112 20.51 18.95 7.23
C VAL A 112 21.97 19.28 7.57
N ARG A 113 22.93 18.57 6.97
CA ARG A 113 24.37 18.87 7.16
C ARG A 113 24.80 20.22 6.59
N GLN A 114 24.22 20.63 5.47
CA GLN A 114 24.55 21.92 4.85
C GLN A 114 23.98 23.11 5.65
N TYR A 115 22.77 22.96 6.21
CA TYR A 115 22.03 24.03 6.87
C TYR A 115 21.84 23.79 8.38
N PHE A 116 22.72 23.01 9.02
CA PHE A 116 22.64 22.65 10.45
C PHE A 116 22.45 23.86 11.37
N TYR A 117 23.10 24.98 11.03
CA TYR A 117 23.06 26.23 11.78
C TYR A 117 21.68 26.91 11.79
N ARG A 118 20.83 26.64 10.80
CA ARG A 118 19.44 27.15 10.75
C ARG A 118 18.49 26.33 11.61
N LEU A 119 18.82 25.05 11.83
CA LEU A 119 18.06 24.11 12.64
C LEU A 119 18.48 24.12 14.11
N GLY A 120 19.52 24.88 14.47
CA GLY A 120 20.09 24.84 15.81
C GLY A 120 20.74 23.50 16.17
N LEU A 121 21.13 22.71 15.16
CA LEU A 121 21.80 21.42 15.36
C LEU A 121 23.32 21.61 15.52
N ASP A 122 23.97 20.64 16.16
CA ASP A 122 25.43 20.58 16.21
C ASP A 122 25.99 20.18 14.83
N PRO A 123 27.06 20.83 14.31
CA PRO A 123 27.70 20.39 13.06
C PRO A 123 28.23 18.95 13.09
N ALA A 124 28.52 18.41 14.28
CA ALA A 124 28.93 17.04 14.50
C ALA A 124 27.75 16.06 14.68
N VAL A 125 26.53 16.48 14.33
CA VAL A 125 25.32 15.64 14.43
C VAL A 125 25.54 14.27 13.77
N SER A 126 25.27 13.23 14.54
CA SER A 126 25.40 11.84 14.10
C SER A 126 24.04 11.24 13.79
N VAL A 127 23.99 10.33 12.81
CA VAL A 127 22.76 9.58 12.53
C VAL A 127 22.77 8.34 13.41
N MET A 128 21.78 8.25 14.30
CA MET A 128 21.57 7.16 15.24
C MET A 128 21.13 5.89 14.50
N GLY A 129 21.64 4.74 14.91
CA GLY A 129 21.18 3.45 14.37
C GLY A 129 19.77 3.11 14.85
N GLU A 130 19.02 2.32 14.08
CA GLU A 130 17.64 1.94 14.43
C GLU A 130 17.52 1.29 15.82
N HIS A 131 18.47 0.41 16.18
CA HIS A 131 18.48 -0.23 17.50
C HIS A 131 18.75 0.74 18.64
N GLU A 132 19.67 1.69 18.44
CA GLU A 132 19.99 2.72 19.43
C GLU A 132 18.81 3.68 19.63
N ALA A 133 18.15 4.07 18.53
CA ALA A 133 16.93 4.88 18.58
C ALA A 133 15.79 4.15 19.28
N LEU A 134 15.66 2.84 19.07
CA LEU A 134 14.67 2.01 19.76
C LEU A 134 14.91 1.95 21.27
N LEU A 135 16.16 1.76 21.70
CA LEU A 135 16.50 1.73 23.12
C LEU A 135 16.23 3.08 23.79
N LEU A 136 16.68 4.17 23.18
CA LEU A 136 16.44 5.53 23.70
C LEU A 136 14.94 5.87 23.74
N ARG A 137 14.18 5.42 22.74
CA ARG A 137 12.72 5.55 22.69
C ARG A 137 12.06 4.88 23.90
N HIS A 138 12.46 3.64 24.23
CA HIS A 138 11.92 2.93 25.39
C HIS A 138 12.31 3.60 26.72
N GLU A 139 13.57 4.02 26.86
CA GLU A 139 14.05 4.73 28.05
C GLU A 139 13.25 6.02 28.31
N VAL A 140 13.05 6.85 27.28
CA VAL A 140 12.26 8.08 27.39
C VAL A 140 10.80 7.81 27.71
N LEU A 141 10.22 6.75 27.13
CA LEU A 141 8.84 6.38 27.41
C LEU A 141 8.67 5.90 28.86
N ASP A 142 9.63 5.12 29.37
CA ASP A 142 9.66 4.66 30.76
C ASP A 142 9.73 5.82 31.74
N GLU A 143 10.63 6.78 31.51
CA GLU A 143 10.76 7.99 32.33
C GLU A 143 9.50 8.85 32.31
N LEU A 144 8.89 9.02 31.13
CA LEU A 144 7.63 9.74 30.98
C LEU A 144 6.51 9.09 31.79
N PHE A 145 6.32 7.78 31.63
CA PHE A 145 5.25 7.05 32.33
C PHE A 145 5.47 7.07 33.83
N ALA A 146 6.69 6.84 34.30
CA ALA A 146 7.02 6.91 35.73
C ALA A 146 6.62 8.25 36.34
N ARG A 147 6.98 9.36 35.67
CA ARG A 147 6.61 10.70 36.10
C ARG A 147 5.09 10.94 36.09
N ARG A 148 4.37 10.46 35.07
CA ARG A 148 2.90 10.59 34.99
C ARG A 148 2.18 9.74 36.04
N PHE A 149 2.72 8.61 36.45
CA PHE A 149 2.17 7.82 37.57
C PHE A 149 2.23 8.57 38.91
N ASP A 150 3.25 9.42 39.11
CA ASP A 150 3.42 10.23 40.32
C ASP A 150 2.43 11.41 40.42
N GLU A 151 1.67 11.74 39.35
CA GLU A 151 0.80 12.93 39.28
C GLU A 151 -0.55 12.80 40.05
N GLY A 152 -0.70 11.77 40.89
CA GLY A 152 -1.84 11.56 41.79
C GLY A 152 -2.77 10.42 41.33
N GLU A 153 -3.16 9.54 42.26
CA GLU A 153 -3.78 8.23 42.00
C GLU A 153 -5.12 8.25 41.23
N ASP A 154 -5.81 9.40 41.15
CA ASP A 154 -7.10 9.56 40.43
C ASP A 154 -7.00 10.55 39.24
N GLY A 155 -5.79 10.78 38.72
CA GLY A 155 -5.55 11.70 37.61
C GLY A 155 -6.08 11.21 36.25
N PRO A 156 -6.24 12.12 35.25
CA PRO A 156 -6.64 11.75 33.90
C PRO A 156 -5.77 10.66 33.24
N PHE A 157 -4.48 10.60 33.61
CA PHE A 157 -3.54 9.58 33.14
C PHE A 157 -3.85 8.18 33.70
N HIS A 158 -4.16 8.05 34.99
CA HIS A 158 -4.55 6.76 35.59
C HIS A 158 -5.82 6.21 34.93
N ALA A 159 -6.80 7.08 34.69
CA ALA A 159 -8.01 6.70 33.96
C ALA A 159 -7.75 6.28 32.49
N LEU A 160 -6.64 6.72 31.89
CA LEU A 160 -6.20 6.27 30.57
C LEU A 160 -5.53 4.89 30.65
N VAL A 161 -4.68 4.67 31.65
CA VAL A 161 -4.05 3.37 31.95
C VAL A 161 -5.11 2.30 32.22
N ASP A 162 -6.13 2.60 33.04
CA ASP A 162 -7.22 1.67 33.34
C ASP A 162 -8.02 1.25 32.09
N ARG A 163 -8.08 2.11 31.07
CA ARG A 163 -8.87 1.87 29.84
C ARG A 163 -8.07 1.20 28.73
N TYR A 164 -6.82 1.61 28.54
CA TYR A 164 -6.00 1.22 27.39
C TYR A 164 -4.72 0.47 27.77
N GLY A 165 -4.42 0.33 29.06
CA GLY A 165 -3.40 -0.59 29.55
C GLY A 165 -3.82 -2.05 29.35
N GLY A 166 -2.95 -2.95 29.81
CA GLY A 166 -3.26 -4.37 29.92
C GLY A 166 -4.05 -4.68 31.20
N SER A 167 -4.51 -5.91 31.32
CA SER A 167 -5.20 -6.37 32.54
C SER A 167 -4.35 -6.30 33.81
N ARG A 168 -3.02 -6.14 33.68
CA ARG A 168 -2.03 -6.15 34.77
C ARG A 168 -0.88 -5.15 34.59
N ASP A 169 -0.84 -4.41 33.51
CA ASP A 169 0.30 -3.56 33.12
C ASP A 169 -0.16 -2.37 32.25
N ASP A 170 0.77 -1.52 31.85
CA ASP A 170 0.54 -0.33 31.02
C ASP A 170 0.96 -0.52 29.55
N GLU A 171 1.27 -1.76 29.14
CA GLU A 171 1.89 -2.07 27.85
C GLU A 171 0.99 -1.73 26.66
N GLY A 172 -0.32 -1.94 26.79
CA GLY A 172 -1.29 -1.55 25.75
C GLY A 172 -1.26 -0.05 25.46
N LEU A 173 -1.16 0.78 26.50
CA LEU A 173 -1.11 2.23 26.37
C LEU A 173 0.23 2.68 25.80
N ARG A 174 1.34 2.06 26.22
CA ARG A 174 2.68 2.31 25.65
C ARG A 174 2.72 2.08 24.16
N LYS A 175 2.20 0.92 23.70
CA LYS A 175 2.08 0.60 22.27
C LYS A 175 1.24 1.62 21.53
N LEU A 176 0.12 2.05 22.11
CA LEU A 176 -0.74 3.06 21.51
C LEU A 176 -0.05 4.41 21.35
N VAL A 177 0.68 4.88 22.38
CA VAL A 177 1.47 6.12 22.33
C VAL A 177 2.51 6.06 21.22
N LEU A 178 3.28 4.97 21.14
CA LEU A 178 4.30 4.79 20.12
C LEU A 178 3.70 4.67 18.71
N ALA A 179 2.60 3.95 18.54
CA ALA A 179 1.93 3.80 17.24
C ALA A 179 1.41 5.16 16.70
N ILE A 180 0.82 5.98 17.58
CA ILE A 180 0.38 7.34 17.19
C ILE A 180 1.59 8.20 16.85
N TYR A 181 2.65 8.15 17.66
CA TYR A 181 3.88 8.90 17.41
C TYR A 181 4.52 8.53 16.06
N ASP A 182 4.64 7.23 15.76
CA ASP A 182 5.23 6.72 14.52
C ASP A 182 4.39 7.14 13.31
N HIS A 183 3.05 7.02 13.38
CA HIS A 183 2.16 7.51 12.33
C HIS A 183 2.34 9.02 12.10
N MET A 184 2.42 9.81 13.17
CA MET A 184 2.67 11.25 13.08
C MET A 184 3.99 11.59 12.38
N GLN A 185 5.03 10.75 12.48
CA GLN A 185 6.30 11.00 11.78
C GLN A 185 6.17 10.94 10.25
N SER A 186 5.19 10.19 9.73
CA SER A 186 4.96 10.06 8.28
C SER A 186 4.16 11.22 7.67
N LEU A 187 3.65 12.14 8.50
CA LEU A 187 2.75 13.20 8.09
C LEU A 187 3.45 14.58 7.99
N PRO A 188 3.15 15.40 6.97
CA PRO A 188 3.71 16.76 6.87
C PRO A 188 3.29 17.70 8.00
N TRP A 189 2.12 17.44 8.61
CA TRP A 189 1.47 18.28 9.61
C TRP A 189 0.98 17.44 10.80
N PRO A 190 1.90 16.86 11.59
CA PRO A 190 1.56 15.89 12.63
C PRO A 190 0.61 16.45 13.69
N GLU A 191 0.86 17.67 14.18
CA GLU A 191 0.02 18.30 15.20
C GLU A 191 -1.38 18.65 14.68
N ALA A 192 -1.48 19.09 13.42
CA ALA A 192 -2.78 19.36 12.81
C ALA A 192 -3.60 18.09 12.67
N TRP A 193 -2.97 16.98 12.25
CA TRP A 193 -3.61 15.67 12.18
C TRP A 193 -4.05 15.16 13.55
N LEU A 194 -3.20 15.31 14.58
CA LEU A 194 -3.52 14.89 15.93
C LEU A 194 -4.74 15.66 16.45
N GLU A 195 -4.75 16.98 16.33
CA GLU A 195 -5.89 17.82 16.72
C GLU A 195 -7.15 17.49 15.92
N GLU A 196 -7.06 17.32 14.60
CA GLU A 196 -8.22 16.93 13.79
C GLU A 196 -8.76 15.56 14.21
N SER A 197 -7.88 14.61 14.50
CA SER A 197 -8.25 13.25 14.94
C SER A 197 -8.95 13.27 16.29
N LEU A 198 -8.45 14.05 17.25
CA LEU A 198 -9.07 14.24 18.56
C LEU A 198 -10.41 14.97 18.46
N ALA A 199 -10.51 15.99 17.61
CA ALA A 199 -11.72 16.79 17.42
C ALA A 199 -12.90 15.96 16.87
N ARG A 200 -12.64 14.83 16.19
CA ARG A 200 -13.71 13.91 15.73
C ARG A 200 -14.53 13.32 16.89
N PHE A 201 -13.98 13.33 18.12
CA PHE A 201 -14.67 12.86 19.32
C PHE A 201 -15.40 13.98 20.09
N ASP A 202 -15.24 15.25 19.69
CA ASP A 202 -15.99 16.37 20.28
C ASP A 202 -17.43 16.40 19.76
N VAL A 203 -18.26 15.48 20.23
CA VAL A 203 -19.65 15.35 19.79
C VAL A 203 -20.54 16.39 20.49
N PRO A 204 -21.11 17.39 19.76
CA PRO A 204 -21.97 18.40 20.37
C PRO A 204 -23.23 17.80 21.01
N GLU A 205 -23.79 18.48 22.02
CA GLU A 205 -25.08 18.11 22.57
C GLU A 205 -26.18 18.20 21.49
N GLY A 206 -27.03 17.17 21.39
CA GLY A 206 -28.07 17.10 20.35
C GLY A 206 -27.58 16.72 18.94
N ALA A 207 -26.30 16.39 18.74
CA ALA A 207 -25.82 15.85 17.47
C ALA A 207 -26.50 14.51 17.12
N ALA A 208 -26.79 14.31 15.83
CA ALA A 208 -27.29 13.05 15.31
C ALA A 208 -26.13 12.14 14.91
N LEU A 209 -26.24 10.81 15.12
CA LEU A 209 -25.20 9.85 14.74
C LEU A 209 -24.85 9.96 13.25
N GLU A 210 -25.86 10.21 12.42
CA GLU A 210 -25.72 10.33 10.97
C GLU A 210 -24.92 11.55 10.52
N SER A 211 -24.76 12.55 11.40
CA SER A 211 -23.96 13.73 11.14
C SER A 211 -22.47 13.53 11.45
N LEU A 212 -22.11 12.44 12.14
CA LEU A 212 -20.72 12.15 12.49
C LEU A 212 -19.92 11.63 11.29
N PRO A 213 -18.61 11.92 11.22
CA PRO A 213 -17.76 11.48 10.11
C PRO A 213 -17.65 9.95 9.99
N TRP A 214 -17.95 9.21 11.06
CA TRP A 214 -17.86 7.74 11.10
C TRP A 214 -19.08 7.04 10.52
N TRP A 215 -20.24 7.72 10.42
CA TRP A 215 -21.45 7.09 9.92
C TRP A 215 -21.37 6.65 8.45
N PRO A 216 -20.88 7.47 7.50
CA PRO A 216 -20.77 7.06 6.10
C PRO A 216 -19.93 5.79 5.85
N PRO A 217 -18.73 5.60 6.42
CA PRO A 217 -18.00 4.34 6.28
C PRO A 217 -18.67 3.18 7.01
N LEU A 218 -19.21 3.39 8.22
CA LEU A 218 -19.87 2.34 9.00
C LEU A 218 -21.11 1.79 8.27
N ARG A 219 -22.00 2.66 7.77
CA ARG A 219 -23.20 2.21 7.05
C ARG A 219 -22.87 1.46 5.75
N ARG A 220 -21.79 1.86 5.06
CA ARG A 220 -21.28 1.12 3.89
C ARG A 220 -20.79 -0.28 4.28
N ARG A 221 -20.09 -0.39 5.41
CA ARG A 221 -19.63 -1.68 5.95
C ARG A 221 -20.81 -2.58 6.32
N ILE A 222 -21.79 -2.06 7.06
CA ILE A 222 -23.02 -2.79 7.43
C ILE A 222 -23.75 -3.28 6.17
N ARG A 223 -23.94 -2.39 5.18
CA ARG A 223 -24.56 -2.73 3.90
C ARG A 223 -23.83 -3.87 3.21
N LEU A 224 -22.50 -3.80 3.11
CA LEU A 224 -21.70 -4.84 2.46
C LEU A 224 -21.86 -6.20 3.13
N GLU A 225 -21.87 -6.25 4.47
CA GLU A 225 -22.06 -7.51 5.20
C GLU A 225 -23.47 -8.08 5.01
N LEU A 226 -24.50 -7.22 4.96
CA LEU A 226 -25.86 -7.65 4.63
C LEU A 226 -25.99 -8.13 3.18
N GLU A 227 -25.36 -7.44 2.21
CA GLU A 227 -25.30 -7.86 0.81
C GLU A 227 -24.60 -9.22 0.68
N ARG A 228 -23.48 -9.43 1.37
CA ARG A 228 -22.77 -10.73 1.42
C ARG A 228 -23.66 -11.83 1.99
N ALA A 229 -24.43 -11.56 3.05
CA ALA A 229 -25.37 -12.52 3.61
C ALA A 229 -26.50 -12.86 2.61
N ALA A 230 -27.04 -11.85 1.91
CA ALA A 230 -28.05 -12.06 0.88
C ALA A 230 -27.51 -12.87 -0.31
N ASP A 231 -26.27 -12.61 -0.76
CA ASP A 231 -25.65 -13.33 -1.87
C ASP A 231 -25.30 -14.78 -1.51
N ALA A 232 -24.98 -15.05 -0.24
CA ALA A 232 -24.86 -16.42 0.27
C ALA A 232 -26.21 -17.17 0.17
N LEU A 233 -27.33 -16.52 0.52
CA LEU A 233 -28.67 -17.10 0.34
C LEU A 233 -29.06 -17.25 -1.12
N ALA A 234 -28.70 -16.30 -1.99
CA ALA A 234 -28.92 -16.42 -3.43
C ALA A 234 -28.17 -17.63 -4.02
N SER A 235 -26.92 -17.84 -3.59
CA SER A 235 -26.13 -19.02 -3.95
C SER A 235 -26.76 -20.31 -3.41
N ALA A 236 -27.24 -20.28 -2.16
CA ALA A 236 -27.95 -21.41 -1.55
C ALA A 236 -29.24 -21.74 -2.33
N ARG A 237 -29.97 -20.72 -2.78
CA ARG A 237 -31.18 -20.87 -3.61
C ARG A 237 -30.88 -21.48 -4.98
N LEU A 238 -29.78 -21.08 -5.62
CA LEU A 238 -29.33 -21.69 -6.87
C LEU A 238 -29.01 -23.18 -6.68
N LEU A 239 -28.23 -23.54 -5.64
CA LEU A 239 -27.91 -24.93 -5.33
C LEU A 239 -29.17 -25.75 -4.98
N ALA A 240 -30.12 -25.16 -4.25
CA ALA A 240 -31.39 -25.80 -3.93
C ALA A 240 -32.24 -26.12 -5.18
N GLY A 241 -32.10 -25.32 -6.25
CA GLY A 241 -32.80 -25.50 -7.52
C GLY A 241 -32.10 -26.42 -8.53
N LEU A 242 -30.88 -26.89 -8.25
CA LEU A 242 -30.20 -27.86 -9.13
C LEU A 242 -30.89 -29.22 -9.12
N PRO A 243 -30.70 -30.06 -10.16
CA PRO A 243 -31.17 -31.45 -10.14
C PRO A 243 -30.64 -32.18 -8.90
N GLY A 244 -31.55 -32.76 -8.10
CA GLY A 244 -31.20 -33.42 -6.83
C GLY A 244 -31.08 -32.47 -5.62
N GLY A 245 -31.22 -31.16 -5.80
CA GLY A 245 -31.22 -30.19 -4.71
C GLY A 245 -32.54 -30.15 -3.91
N PRO A 246 -32.53 -29.60 -2.67
CA PRO A 246 -33.73 -29.45 -1.85
C PRO A 246 -34.63 -28.30 -2.34
N ALA A 247 -35.31 -28.49 -3.48
CA ALA A 247 -36.12 -27.44 -4.12
C ALA A 247 -37.20 -26.83 -3.21
N ALA A 248 -37.71 -27.59 -2.23
CA ALA A 248 -38.65 -27.10 -1.22
C ALA A 248 -38.09 -25.95 -0.36
N TYR A 249 -36.78 -25.73 -0.32
CA TYR A 249 -36.16 -24.65 0.44
C TYR A 249 -36.24 -23.30 -0.28
N ALA A 250 -36.52 -23.29 -1.59
CA ALA A 250 -36.42 -22.10 -2.43
C ALA A 250 -37.25 -20.92 -1.92
N ASP A 251 -38.51 -21.15 -1.51
CA ASP A 251 -39.40 -20.09 -1.03
C ASP A 251 -38.90 -19.47 0.29
N VAL A 252 -38.41 -20.31 1.21
CA VAL A 252 -37.83 -19.86 2.48
C VAL A 252 -36.56 -19.06 2.24
N LEU A 253 -35.66 -19.57 1.40
CA LEU A 253 -34.40 -18.89 1.07
C LEU A 253 -34.65 -17.55 0.36
N THR A 254 -35.65 -17.48 -0.52
CA THR A 254 -36.04 -16.24 -1.21
C THR A 254 -36.59 -15.22 -0.22
N ALA A 255 -37.49 -15.63 0.69
CA ALA A 255 -38.05 -14.72 1.69
C ALA A 255 -36.97 -14.20 2.68
N GLU A 256 -36.02 -15.06 3.06
CA GLU A 256 -34.86 -14.66 3.87
C GLU A 256 -33.94 -13.69 3.13
N GLU A 257 -33.62 -13.98 1.85
CA GLU A 257 -32.85 -13.10 0.96
C GLU A 257 -33.50 -11.72 0.84
N ASP A 258 -34.80 -11.66 0.55
CA ASP A 258 -35.56 -10.42 0.38
C ASP A 258 -35.56 -9.56 1.65
N ARG A 259 -35.71 -10.18 2.83
CA ARG A 259 -35.63 -9.47 4.13
C ARG A 259 -34.25 -8.85 4.34
N ILE A 260 -33.18 -9.59 4.06
CA ILE A 260 -31.80 -9.10 4.22
C ILE A 260 -31.52 -7.97 3.21
N ARG A 261 -31.92 -8.13 1.93
CA ARG A 261 -31.77 -7.08 0.91
C ARG A 261 -32.55 -5.80 1.27
N ALA A 262 -33.74 -5.94 1.83
CA ALA A 262 -34.51 -4.80 2.32
C ALA A 262 -33.78 -4.05 3.45
N ALA A 263 -33.16 -4.77 4.40
CA ALA A 263 -32.34 -4.17 5.45
C ALA A 263 -31.08 -3.49 4.88
N ALA A 264 -30.42 -4.10 3.89
CA ALA A 264 -29.27 -3.50 3.21
C ALA A 264 -29.62 -2.15 2.53
N ASN A 265 -30.81 -2.05 1.91
CA ASN A 265 -31.30 -0.80 1.34
C ASN A 265 -31.56 0.28 2.40
N ARG A 266 -32.00 -0.12 3.61
CA ARG A 266 -32.16 0.83 4.74
C ARG A 266 -30.83 1.39 5.22
N ALA A 267 -29.73 0.64 5.12
CA ALA A 267 -28.40 1.17 5.46
C ALA A 267 -27.96 2.33 4.53
N GLU A 268 -28.50 2.40 3.30
CA GLU A 268 -28.21 3.49 2.37
C GLU A 268 -29.05 4.75 2.64
N ALA A 269 -30.34 4.59 2.91
CA ALA A 269 -31.32 5.68 2.89
C ALA A 269 -32.04 5.95 4.24
N GLY A 270 -31.91 5.07 5.23
CA GLY A 270 -32.57 5.17 6.54
C GLY A 270 -31.69 5.77 7.62
N SER A 271 -32.32 6.11 8.75
CA SER A 271 -31.61 6.44 9.99
C SER A 271 -30.98 5.20 10.64
N TYR A 272 -30.09 5.41 11.60
CA TYR A 272 -29.55 4.32 12.43
C TYR A 272 -30.66 3.50 13.08
N ALA A 273 -31.68 4.16 13.62
CA ALA A 273 -32.83 3.50 14.25
C ALA A 273 -33.63 2.65 13.25
N ASP A 274 -33.88 3.17 12.05
CA ASP A 274 -34.58 2.43 10.99
C ASP A 274 -33.78 1.16 10.59
N LEU A 275 -32.45 1.29 10.47
CA LEU A 275 -31.57 0.18 10.14
C LEU A 275 -31.54 -0.88 11.27
N ALA A 276 -31.37 -0.45 12.52
CA ALA A 276 -31.38 -1.33 13.68
C ALA A 276 -32.71 -2.12 13.76
N GLN A 277 -33.83 -1.45 13.56
CA GLN A 277 -35.15 -2.10 13.52
C GLN A 277 -35.28 -3.07 12.36
N ALA A 278 -34.82 -2.69 11.16
CA ALA A 278 -34.90 -3.55 9.98
C ALA A 278 -34.06 -4.83 10.14
N VAL A 279 -32.85 -4.73 10.71
CA VAL A 279 -31.99 -5.89 10.97
C VAL A 279 -32.56 -6.77 12.08
N ALA A 280 -33.06 -6.17 13.18
CA ALA A 280 -33.70 -6.92 14.27
C ALA A 280 -34.96 -7.67 13.83
N ALA A 281 -35.63 -7.22 12.76
CA ALA A 281 -36.81 -7.88 12.19
C ALA A 281 -36.49 -9.06 11.26
N ILE A 282 -35.21 -9.33 10.97
CA ILE A 282 -34.81 -10.46 10.12
C ILE A 282 -35.02 -11.77 10.89
N THR A 283 -35.89 -12.63 10.36
CA THR A 283 -36.12 -13.98 10.88
C THR A 283 -35.64 -15.04 9.90
N PHE A 284 -35.15 -16.14 10.44
CA PHE A 284 -34.75 -17.33 9.69
C PHE A 284 -35.74 -18.46 9.98
N ASP A 285 -36.55 -18.80 8.98
CA ASP A 285 -37.71 -19.66 9.16
C ASP A 285 -37.30 -21.14 9.21
N ARG A 286 -38.20 -22.00 9.70
CA ARG A 286 -37.92 -23.44 9.71
C ARG A 286 -37.92 -23.98 8.28
N LEU A 287 -36.83 -24.61 7.88
CA LEU A 287 -36.76 -25.28 6.57
C LEU A 287 -37.74 -26.46 6.51
N PRO A 288 -38.41 -26.69 5.37
CA PRO A 288 -39.23 -27.87 5.14
C PRO A 288 -38.48 -29.18 5.34
N GLY A 289 -39.19 -30.25 5.71
CA GLY A 289 -38.60 -31.59 5.77
C GLY A 289 -38.36 -32.15 4.35
N THR A 290 -37.23 -32.81 4.14
CA THR A 290 -36.93 -33.58 2.92
C THR A 290 -36.99 -35.08 3.24
N ARG A 291 -37.52 -35.93 2.35
CA ARG A 291 -37.51 -37.38 2.60
C ARG A 291 -36.12 -37.96 2.33
N ARG A 292 -35.78 -39.05 3.01
CA ARG A 292 -34.48 -39.72 2.87
C ARG A 292 -34.35 -40.32 1.46
N GLY A 293 -33.28 -39.97 0.74
CA GLY A 293 -33.02 -40.41 -0.65
C GLY A 293 -33.74 -39.60 -1.74
N GLU A 294 -34.49 -38.55 -1.37
CA GLU A 294 -35.15 -37.64 -2.32
C GLU A 294 -34.24 -36.49 -2.78
N VAL A 295 -33.21 -36.19 -1.99
CA VAL A 295 -32.29 -35.06 -2.18
C VAL A 295 -30.86 -35.56 -2.04
N ASP A 296 -29.96 -35.01 -2.84
CA ASP A 296 -28.52 -35.18 -2.69
C ASP A 296 -28.06 -34.52 -1.38
N GLU A 297 -27.54 -35.32 -0.45
CA GLU A 297 -27.09 -34.84 0.85
C GLU A 297 -25.93 -33.84 0.75
N ARG A 298 -25.06 -33.93 -0.29
CA ARG A 298 -23.97 -32.96 -0.51
C ARG A 298 -24.53 -31.58 -0.85
N LEU A 299 -25.52 -31.51 -1.74
CA LEU A 299 -26.19 -30.25 -2.10
C LEU A 299 -26.95 -29.68 -0.89
N LYS A 300 -27.66 -30.54 -0.15
CA LYS A 300 -28.38 -30.12 1.05
C LYS A 300 -27.45 -29.56 2.13
N GLU A 301 -26.30 -30.20 2.35
CA GLU A 301 -25.27 -29.72 3.28
C GLU A 301 -24.67 -28.38 2.82
N ALA A 302 -24.34 -28.25 1.53
CA ALA A 302 -23.82 -27.01 0.96
C ALA A 302 -24.82 -25.84 1.10
N VAL A 303 -26.10 -26.08 0.84
CA VAL A 303 -27.19 -25.11 1.08
C VAL A 303 -27.27 -24.74 2.57
N GLY A 304 -27.16 -25.72 3.46
CA GLY A 304 -27.12 -25.50 4.90
C GLY A 304 -25.94 -24.62 5.34
N LYS A 305 -24.73 -24.90 4.86
CA LYS A 305 -23.51 -24.11 5.15
C LYS A 305 -23.65 -22.66 4.70
N LEU A 306 -24.15 -22.42 3.48
CA LEU A 306 -24.38 -21.05 2.97
C LEU A 306 -25.42 -20.29 3.78
N ARG A 307 -26.52 -20.96 4.17
CA ARG A 307 -27.56 -20.35 5.01
C ARG A 307 -27.05 -20.02 6.42
N GLU A 308 -26.26 -20.91 7.03
CA GLU A 308 -25.65 -20.63 8.34
C GLU A 308 -24.62 -19.49 8.26
N ARG A 309 -23.88 -19.38 7.14
CA ARG A 309 -23.01 -18.21 6.90
C ARG A 309 -23.82 -16.90 6.88
N ALA A 310 -24.95 -16.88 6.18
CA ALA A 310 -25.84 -15.70 6.15
C ALA A 310 -26.37 -15.34 7.54
N LYS A 311 -26.82 -16.34 8.33
CA LYS A 311 -27.25 -16.14 9.73
C LYS A 311 -26.18 -15.54 10.61
N LYS A 312 -24.97 -16.10 10.56
CA LYS A 312 -23.82 -15.61 11.33
C LYS A 312 -23.49 -14.17 10.96
N ALA A 313 -23.49 -13.83 9.66
CA ALA A 313 -23.22 -12.47 9.19
C ALA A 313 -24.27 -11.45 9.70
N VAL A 314 -25.57 -11.77 9.57
CA VAL A 314 -26.65 -10.90 10.10
C VAL A 314 -26.54 -10.73 11.61
N ARG A 315 -26.26 -11.81 12.34
CA ARG A 315 -26.08 -11.77 13.79
C ARG A 315 -24.88 -10.92 14.20
N ALA A 316 -23.75 -11.06 13.50
CA ALA A 316 -22.56 -10.25 13.74
C ALA A 316 -22.85 -8.75 13.53
N VAL A 317 -23.56 -8.39 12.45
CA VAL A 317 -24.01 -6.99 12.22
C VAL A 317 -24.84 -6.48 13.39
N GLN A 318 -25.79 -7.30 13.87
CA GLN A 318 -26.66 -6.93 14.97
C GLN A 318 -25.89 -6.74 16.28
N GLU A 319 -25.03 -7.70 16.65
CA GLU A 319 -24.29 -7.69 17.91
C GLU A 319 -23.21 -6.59 17.94
N GLN A 320 -22.48 -6.40 16.83
CA GLN A 320 -21.33 -5.51 16.78
C GLN A 320 -21.72 -4.03 16.63
N TRP A 321 -22.74 -3.71 15.83
CA TRP A 321 -23.01 -2.33 15.45
C TRP A 321 -24.40 -1.83 15.81
N LEU A 322 -25.39 -2.72 15.98
CA LEU A 322 -26.80 -2.37 16.15
C LEU A 322 -27.38 -2.85 17.49
N SER A 323 -26.52 -3.24 18.45
CA SER A 323 -26.91 -3.75 19.77
C SER A 323 -27.28 -2.66 20.77
N ARG A 324 -27.02 -1.40 20.41
CA ARG A 324 -27.17 -0.21 21.26
C ARG A 324 -27.96 0.87 20.54
N SER A 325 -28.52 1.84 21.28
CA SER A 325 -29.21 2.98 20.68
C SER A 325 -28.21 4.04 20.17
N ALA A 326 -28.68 4.94 19.31
CA ALA A 326 -27.86 6.06 18.82
C ALA A 326 -27.43 6.97 19.98
N GLU A 327 -28.32 7.19 20.96
CA GLU A 327 -28.07 8.01 22.13
C GLU A 327 -26.97 7.41 23.03
N GLU A 328 -26.97 6.09 23.19
CA GLU A 328 -25.92 5.38 23.94
C GLU A 328 -24.55 5.52 23.26
N TRP A 329 -24.48 5.34 21.94
CA TRP A 329 -23.24 5.58 21.20
C TRP A 329 -22.74 7.02 21.36
N LEU A 330 -23.62 8.01 21.20
CA LEU A 330 -23.27 9.42 21.34
C LEU A 330 -22.81 9.76 22.78
N ALA A 331 -23.40 9.13 23.80
CA ALA A 331 -22.97 9.31 25.19
C ALA A 331 -21.56 8.78 25.43
N ASP A 332 -21.26 7.58 24.95
CA ASP A 332 -19.93 6.98 25.09
C ASP A 332 -18.84 7.77 24.37
N LEU A 333 -19.14 8.27 23.17
CA LEU A 333 -18.22 9.11 22.41
C LEU A 333 -17.88 10.42 23.14
N ARG A 334 -18.86 11.03 23.81
CA ARG A 334 -18.61 12.20 24.67
C ARG A 334 -17.80 11.82 25.91
N ALA A 335 -18.06 10.66 26.49
CA ALA A 335 -17.34 10.18 27.67
C ALA A 335 -15.87 9.85 27.38
N ILE A 336 -15.56 9.37 26.17
CA ILE A 336 -14.18 9.00 25.78
C ILE A 336 -13.34 10.19 25.34
N ALA A 337 -13.95 11.25 24.81
CA ALA A 337 -13.28 12.46 24.32
C ALA A 337 -12.21 13.04 25.28
N PRO A 338 -12.48 13.29 26.58
CA PRO A 338 -11.47 13.81 27.50
C PRO A 338 -10.28 12.87 27.69
N HIS A 339 -10.50 11.55 27.69
CA HIS A 339 -9.42 10.56 27.79
C HIS A 339 -8.52 10.58 26.55
N LEU A 340 -9.11 10.69 25.36
CA LEU A 340 -8.35 10.80 24.12
C LEU A 340 -7.54 12.09 24.06
N ARG A 341 -8.05 13.21 24.61
CA ARG A 341 -7.25 14.44 24.74
C ARG A 341 -6.05 14.24 25.66
N THR A 342 -6.22 13.57 26.79
CA THR A 342 -5.09 13.19 27.66
C THR A 342 -4.07 12.30 26.92
N LEU A 343 -4.53 11.34 26.12
CA LEU A 343 -3.64 10.53 25.27
C LEU A 343 -2.85 11.42 24.29
N GLY A 344 -3.51 12.38 23.63
CA GLY A 344 -2.85 13.35 22.77
C GLY A 344 -1.75 14.14 23.49
N ASP A 345 -2.01 14.57 24.74
CA ASP A 345 -1.02 15.27 25.56
C ASP A 345 0.16 14.37 25.95
N VAL A 346 -0.07 13.09 26.24
CA VAL A 346 1.00 12.10 26.49
C VAL A 346 1.86 11.92 25.24
N VAL A 347 1.25 11.79 24.06
CA VAL A 347 1.97 11.65 22.78
C VAL A 347 2.83 12.88 22.48
N ARG A 348 2.31 14.09 22.69
CA ARG A 348 3.08 15.33 22.52
C ARG A 348 4.27 15.41 23.46
N GLU A 349 4.03 15.06 24.72
CA GLU A 349 5.09 15.10 25.70
C GLU A 349 6.16 14.06 25.41
N PHE A 350 5.77 12.84 25.03
CA PHE A 350 6.70 11.82 24.55
C PHE A 350 7.53 12.33 23.36
N ALA A 351 6.88 12.91 22.34
CA ALA A 351 7.56 13.44 21.17
C ALA A 351 8.62 14.50 21.53
N GLU A 352 8.29 15.38 22.49
CA GLU A 352 9.20 16.42 22.94
C GLU A 352 10.34 15.87 23.81
N SER A 353 10.05 14.99 24.77
CA SER A 353 11.07 14.32 25.59
C SER A 353 12.03 13.51 24.72
N PHE A 354 11.53 12.81 23.70
CA PHE A 354 12.38 12.02 22.80
C PHE A 354 13.25 12.91 21.92
N ARG A 355 12.72 14.05 21.44
CA ARG A 355 13.51 15.06 20.73
C ARG A 355 14.64 15.61 21.59
N GLN A 356 14.36 15.93 22.86
CA GLN A 356 15.34 16.45 23.80
C GLN A 356 16.43 15.42 24.15
N ALA A 357 16.04 14.15 24.35
CA ALA A 357 16.97 13.06 24.61
C ALA A 357 17.93 12.83 23.44
N LYS A 358 17.42 12.85 22.19
CA LYS A 358 18.26 12.79 20.97
C LYS A 358 19.20 13.99 20.86
N ALA A 359 18.70 15.20 21.10
CA ALA A 359 19.50 16.42 21.07
C ALA A 359 20.63 16.42 22.11
N ALA A 360 20.40 15.89 23.31
CA ALA A 360 21.41 15.75 24.36
C ALA A 360 22.60 14.85 23.94
N GLN A 361 22.37 13.93 23.01
CA GLN A 361 23.40 13.05 22.44
C GLN A 361 23.98 13.58 21.11
N SER A 362 23.56 14.77 20.65
CA SER A 362 23.89 15.30 19.31
C SER A 362 23.58 14.28 18.20
N ALA A 363 22.45 13.59 18.34
CA ALA A 363 22.03 12.53 17.45
C ALA A 363 20.67 12.83 16.81
N VAL A 364 20.45 12.28 15.62
CA VAL A 364 19.18 12.32 14.88
C VAL A 364 18.88 10.95 14.30
N ASP A 365 17.61 10.58 14.18
CA ASP A 365 17.20 9.37 13.48
C ASP A 365 16.81 9.64 12.02
N PHE A 366 16.42 8.61 11.27
CA PHE A 366 16.05 8.75 9.87
C PHE A 366 14.79 9.61 9.66
N ASN A 367 13.82 9.54 10.58
CA ASN A 367 12.59 10.33 10.50
C ASN A 367 12.88 11.82 10.77
N ASP A 368 13.79 12.11 11.69
CA ASP A 368 14.25 13.48 11.96
C ASP A 368 14.86 14.11 10.71
N LEU A 369 15.60 13.35 9.90
CA LEU A 369 16.20 13.90 8.67
C LEU A 369 15.14 14.43 7.71
N GLU A 370 14.05 13.68 7.51
CA GLU A 370 12.94 14.13 6.66
C GLU A 370 12.24 15.34 7.26
N ARG A 371 11.99 15.32 8.57
CA ARG A 371 11.31 16.42 9.27
C ARG A 371 12.12 17.71 9.29
N PHE A 372 13.41 17.62 9.57
CA PHE A 372 14.31 18.78 9.54
C PHE A 372 14.50 19.30 8.12
N ALA A 373 14.57 18.43 7.11
CA ALA A 373 14.55 18.86 5.72
C ALA A 373 13.24 19.61 5.39
N LEU A 374 12.09 19.07 5.78
CA LEU A 374 10.80 19.74 5.58
C LEU A 374 10.75 21.10 6.32
N GLU A 375 11.24 21.17 7.56
CA GLU A 375 11.33 22.41 8.34
C GLU A 375 12.20 23.48 7.64
N LEU A 376 13.36 23.08 7.10
CA LEU A 376 14.24 23.98 6.34
C LEU A 376 13.57 24.50 5.07
N LEU A 377 12.79 23.66 4.39
CA LEU A 377 12.21 23.95 3.08
C LEU A 377 10.87 24.68 3.16
N ARG A 378 10.17 24.57 4.29
CA ARG A 378 8.82 25.11 4.46
C ARG A 378 8.86 26.49 5.12
N ASP A 379 8.24 27.47 4.47
CA ASP A 379 8.06 28.79 5.07
C ASP A 379 7.06 28.73 6.24
N PRO A 380 7.27 29.47 7.33
CA PRO A 380 6.34 29.53 8.47
C PRO A 380 4.90 29.92 8.13
N SER A 381 4.67 30.60 6.99
CA SER A 381 3.33 30.95 6.49
C SER A 381 2.58 29.79 5.81
N SER A 382 3.22 28.64 5.65
CA SER A 382 2.59 27.45 5.07
C SER A 382 1.43 26.95 5.92
N THR A 383 0.42 26.38 5.28
CA THR A 383 -0.72 25.69 5.92
C THR A 383 -0.88 24.27 5.34
N PRO A 384 -1.67 23.38 5.96
CA PRO A 384 -1.99 22.07 5.38
C PRO A 384 -2.50 22.12 3.94
N GLU A 385 -3.21 23.19 3.56
CA GLU A 385 -3.79 23.38 2.23
C GLU A 385 -2.81 24.04 1.24
N ARG A 386 -1.77 24.72 1.74
CA ARG A 386 -0.83 25.47 0.91
C ARG A 386 0.59 25.43 1.48
N LEU A 387 1.45 24.68 0.80
CA LEU A 387 2.90 24.71 1.04
C LEU A 387 3.50 25.97 0.40
N VAL A 388 4.23 26.76 1.21
CA VAL A 388 4.97 27.94 0.76
C VAL A 388 6.47 27.64 0.89
N PRO A 389 7.27 27.84 -0.17
CA PRO A 389 8.70 27.57 -0.12
C PRO A 389 9.44 28.59 0.77
N SER A 390 10.39 28.12 1.57
CA SER A 390 11.37 28.96 2.26
C SER A 390 12.39 29.57 1.27
N ASP A 391 13.32 30.38 1.77
CA ASP A 391 14.46 30.87 0.96
C ASP A 391 15.38 29.72 0.52
N VAL A 392 15.61 28.72 1.37
CA VAL A 392 16.38 27.51 1.04
C VAL A 392 15.69 26.73 -0.08
N ALA A 393 14.36 26.53 0.02
CA ALA A 393 13.61 25.85 -1.02
C ALA A 393 13.69 26.59 -2.36
N ARG A 394 13.61 27.93 -2.36
CA ARG A 394 13.78 28.74 -3.59
C ARG A 394 15.18 28.62 -4.20
N GLU A 395 16.23 28.53 -3.37
CA GLU A 395 17.60 28.26 -3.85
C GLU A 395 17.66 26.90 -4.60
N LEU A 396 17.06 25.86 -4.02
CA LEU A 396 17.02 24.53 -4.63
C LEU A 396 16.14 24.49 -5.88
N ARG A 397 14.99 25.19 -5.90
CA ARG A 397 14.13 25.34 -7.09
C ARG A 397 14.88 26.01 -8.25
N ALA A 398 15.71 27.00 -7.95
CA ALA A 398 16.55 27.65 -8.95
C ALA A 398 17.64 26.70 -9.48
N ARG A 399 18.27 25.94 -8.58
CA ARG A 399 19.32 24.96 -8.91
C ARG A 399 18.79 23.81 -9.77
N TYR A 400 17.72 23.15 -9.34
CA TYR A 400 17.22 21.95 -9.98
C TYR A 400 16.37 22.29 -11.20
N ARG A 401 16.88 21.93 -12.38
CA ARG A 401 16.17 22.08 -13.65
C ARG A 401 15.06 21.04 -13.79
N GLU A 402 15.23 19.87 -13.19
CA GLU A 402 14.27 18.77 -13.22
C GLU A 402 14.44 17.86 -12.01
N ILE A 403 13.33 17.33 -11.51
CA ILE A 403 13.29 16.40 -10.38
C ILE A 403 12.68 15.10 -10.87
N LEU A 404 13.45 14.02 -10.85
CA LEU A 404 13.05 12.70 -11.28
C LEU A 404 12.88 11.79 -10.07
N VAL A 405 11.72 11.16 -9.95
CA VAL A 405 11.40 10.27 -8.83
C VAL A 405 11.01 8.91 -9.38
N ASP A 406 11.80 7.89 -9.05
CA ASP A 406 11.47 6.49 -9.32
C ASP A 406 10.72 5.88 -8.13
N GLU A 407 9.92 4.85 -8.38
CA GLU A 407 9.06 4.19 -7.37
C GLU A 407 8.16 5.17 -6.60
N TYR A 408 7.54 6.10 -7.31
CA TYR A 408 6.72 7.15 -6.68
C TYR A 408 5.51 6.60 -5.89
N GLN A 409 5.08 5.36 -6.14
CA GLN A 409 4.02 4.71 -5.36
C GLN A 409 4.43 4.39 -3.90
N ASP A 410 5.73 4.44 -3.59
CA ASP A 410 6.27 4.09 -2.26
C ASP A 410 6.71 5.33 -1.46
N ILE A 411 6.25 6.52 -1.89
CA ILE A 411 6.50 7.80 -1.24
C ILE A 411 5.46 8.07 -0.13
N ASN A 412 5.90 8.67 0.98
CA ASN A 412 5.03 9.12 2.06
C ASN A 412 4.65 10.62 1.94
N GLY A 413 3.78 11.11 2.82
CA GLY A 413 3.34 12.51 2.80
C GLY A 413 4.46 13.53 3.00
N VAL A 414 5.36 13.30 3.96
CA VAL A 414 6.50 14.20 4.25
C VAL A 414 7.42 14.31 3.03
N GLN A 415 7.74 13.18 2.42
CA GLN A 415 8.57 13.08 1.23
C GLN A 415 7.95 13.80 0.03
N ASP A 416 6.65 13.64 -0.22
CA ASP A 416 5.97 14.40 -1.29
C ASP A 416 5.95 15.91 -1.00
N ALA A 417 5.82 16.33 0.25
CA ALA A 417 5.89 17.73 0.64
C ALA A 417 7.29 18.31 0.38
N ILE A 418 8.36 17.59 0.72
CA ILE A 418 9.75 17.96 0.40
C ILE A 418 9.92 18.12 -1.12
N LEU A 419 9.51 17.11 -1.90
CA LEU A 419 9.59 17.12 -3.36
C LEU A 419 8.79 18.27 -3.98
N THR A 420 7.64 18.62 -3.40
CA THR A 420 6.81 19.74 -3.84
C THR A 420 7.46 21.09 -3.53
N LEU A 421 8.10 21.23 -2.36
CA LEU A 421 8.79 22.47 -1.98
C LEU A 421 10.04 22.71 -2.84
N VAL A 422 10.77 21.67 -3.23
CA VAL A 422 11.96 21.80 -4.10
C VAL A 422 11.62 21.93 -5.59
N ALA A 423 10.40 21.58 -5.99
CA ALA A 423 9.92 21.67 -7.37
C ALA A 423 9.47 23.09 -7.75
N ARG A 424 9.56 23.41 -9.04
CA ARG A 424 8.96 24.62 -9.60
C ARG A 424 7.46 24.39 -9.76
N ASP A 425 6.68 25.46 -9.59
CA ASP A 425 5.21 25.43 -9.55
C ASP A 425 4.55 26.36 -10.58
N GLY A 426 5.32 26.89 -11.53
CA GLY A 426 4.86 27.84 -12.54
C GLY A 426 5.28 29.28 -12.25
N GLU A 427 5.51 29.66 -10.98
CA GLU A 427 6.01 31.00 -10.62
C GLU A 427 7.51 31.12 -10.91
N ASP A 428 8.30 30.13 -10.49
CA ASP A 428 9.76 30.06 -10.65
C ASP A 428 10.19 29.44 -12.01
N GLY A 429 9.27 29.36 -12.96
CA GLY A 429 9.40 28.63 -14.22
C GLY A 429 8.46 27.44 -14.32
N PRO A 430 8.45 26.73 -15.46
CA PRO A 430 7.51 25.64 -15.67
C PRO A 430 7.71 24.52 -14.63
N PRO A 431 6.62 23.85 -14.20
CA PRO A 431 6.72 22.69 -13.34
C PRO A 431 7.64 21.62 -13.91
N ASN A 432 8.39 20.96 -13.03
CA ASN A 432 9.59 20.22 -13.40
C ASN A 432 9.73 18.86 -12.71
N ARG A 433 8.63 18.29 -12.20
CA ARG A 433 8.64 16.93 -11.64
C ARG A 433 8.37 15.89 -12.71
N PHE A 434 9.12 14.80 -12.68
CA PHE A 434 8.91 13.60 -13.46
C PHE A 434 8.87 12.41 -12.51
N MET A 435 7.68 11.87 -12.29
CA MET A 435 7.41 10.80 -11.34
C MET A 435 7.07 9.54 -12.10
N VAL A 436 7.71 8.42 -11.77
CA VAL A 436 7.45 7.12 -12.39
C VAL A 436 7.10 6.12 -11.30
N GLY A 437 6.09 5.30 -11.54
CA GLY A 437 5.69 4.27 -10.58
C GLY A 437 4.52 3.43 -11.06
N ASP A 438 4.11 2.50 -10.21
CA ASP A 438 2.96 1.64 -10.44
C ASP A 438 2.27 1.30 -9.12
N VAL A 439 1.05 1.80 -8.92
CA VAL A 439 0.27 1.52 -7.70
C VAL A 439 0.02 0.02 -7.50
N LYS A 440 -0.03 -0.76 -8.60
CA LYS A 440 -0.16 -2.22 -8.53
C LYS A 440 1.04 -2.91 -7.86
N GLN A 441 2.14 -2.19 -7.69
CA GLN A 441 3.39 -2.66 -7.08
C GLN A 441 3.64 -2.02 -5.71
N SER A 442 2.72 -1.21 -5.18
CA SER A 442 2.87 -0.60 -3.85
C SER A 442 2.69 -1.65 -2.75
N ILE A 443 3.78 -1.99 -2.07
CA ILE A 443 3.81 -3.04 -1.03
C ILE A 443 4.43 -2.53 0.29
N TYR A 444 4.76 -1.24 0.40
CA TYR A 444 5.45 -0.66 1.56
C TYR A 444 4.55 0.17 2.50
N ARG A 445 3.24 -0.13 2.55
CA ARG A 445 2.30 0.56 3.45
C ARG A 445 2.71 0.46 4.93
N PHE A 446 3.29 -0.67 5.34
CA PHE A 446 3.85 -0.89 6.69
C PHE A 446 5.05 0.02 7.01
N ARG A 447 5.63 0.69 6.01
CA ARG A 447 6.65 1.74 6.17
C ARG A 447 6.07 3.13 5.92
N HIS A 448 4.75 3.27 6.03
CA HIS A 448 3.97 4.48 5.82
C HIS A 448 4.02 5.07 4.40
N ALA A 449 4.31 4.25 3.38
CA ALA A 449 4.08 4.66 2.00
C ALA A 449 2.59 4.91 1.75
N ASP A 450 2.27 5.97 1.02
CA ASP A 450 0.89 6.35 0.70
C ASP A 450 0.62 6.29 -0.82
N PRO A 451 0.13 5.16 -1.35
CA PRO A 451 -0.25 5.05 -2.77
C PRO A 451 -1.41 6.00 -3.14
N GLY A 452 -2.15 6.52 -2.16
CA GLY A 452 -3.17 7.54 -2.35
C GLY A 452 -2.63 8.81 -2.99
N LEU A 453 -1.37 9.19 -2.73
CA LEU A 453 -0.70 10.33 -3.36
C LEU A 453 -0.54 10.13 -4.88
N PHE A 454 -0.12 8.92 -5.28
CA PHE A 454 -0.04 8.55 -6.70
C PHE A 454 -1.43 8.59 -7.33
N MET A 455 -2.42 7.95 -6.69
CA MET A 455 -3.78 7.83 -7.21
C MET A 455 -4.46 9.20 -7.37
N ALA A 456 -4.28 10.11 -6.40
CA ALA A 456 -4.79 11.47 -6.47
C ALA A 456 -4.21 12.24 -7.66
N LYS A 457 -2.89 12.15 -7.90
CA LYS A 457 -2.23 12.75 -9.07
C LYS A 457 -2.67 12.08 -10.36
N TYR A 458 -2.78 10.75 -10.39
CA TYR A 458 -3.25 10.00 -11.56
C TYR A 458 -4.66 10.43 -11.98
N ALA A 459 -5.57 10.61 -11.02
CA ALA A 459 -6.93 11.08 -11.27
C ALA A 459 -6.98 12.55 -11.70
N ALA A 460 -6.16 13.42 -11.10
CA ALA A 460 -6.14 14.85 -11.38
C ALA A 460 -5.47 15.21 -12.72
N TYR A 461 -4.39 14.51 -13.08
CA TYR A 461 -3.56 14.82 -14.25
C TYR A 461 -4.23 14.42 -15.56
N ARG A 462 -3.96 15.18 -16.63
CA ARG A 462 -4.56 14.97 -17.96
C ARG A 462 -3.68 14.08 -18.83
N PRO A 463 -4.23 13.21 -19.69
CA PRO A 463 -3.41 12.44 -20.63
C PRO A 463 -2.51 13.37 -21.46
N TRP A 464 -1.22 13.03 -21.57
CA TRP A 464 -0.29 13.81 -22.39
C TRP A 464 -0.64 13.69 -23.87
N THR A 465 -0.85 14.83 -24.54
CA THR A 465 -1.21 14.89 -25.98
C THR A 465 -0.12 15.55 -26.83
N GLY A 466 1.09 15.75 -26.28
CA GLY A 466 2.24 16.32 -26.97
C GLY A 466 2.68 17.69 -26.46
N ALA A 467 1.83 18.40 -25.71
CA ALA A 467 2.16 19.66 -25.06
C ALA A 467 1.40 19.80 -23.73
N PRO A 468 1.87 20.65 -22.78
CA PRO A 468 1.13 20.95 -21.56
C PRO A 468 -0.23 21.56 -21.86
N GLU A 469 -1.29 21.04 -21.22
CA GLU A 469 -2.62 21.61 -21.29
C GLU A 469 -2.71 22.84 -20.35
N PRO A 470 -3.09 24.03 -20.84
CA PRO A 470 -3.16 25.23 -20.00
C PRO A 470 -4.14 25.07 -18.82
N GLY A 471 -3.66 25.36 -17.62
CA GLY A 471 -4.45 25.24 -16.38
C GLY A 471 -4.62 23.81 -15.85
N ALA A 472 -4.09 22.80 -16.54
CA ALA A 472 -4.05 21.44 -16.01
C ALA A 472 -3.02 21.33 -14.86
N PRO A 473 -3.31 20.56 -13.80
CA PRO A 473 -2.40 20.39 -12.67
C PRO A 473 -1.14 19.57 -13.01
N GLY A 474 -1.14 18.89 -14.16
CA GLY A 474 -0.06 18.02 -14.62
C GLY A 474 -0.52 17.12 -15.75
N ALA A 475 0.42 16.32 -16.28
CA ALA A 475 0.17 15.36 -17.34
C ALA A 475 0.46 13.92 -16.91
N ARG A 476 -0.32 12.97 -17.42
CA ARG A 476 -0.11 11.53 -17.19
C ARG A 476 0.21 10.79 -18.47
N ILE A 477 1.08 9.79 -18.37
CA ILE A 477 1.48 8.88 -19.45
C ILE A 477 1.39 7.45 -18.93
N VAL A 478 0.80 6.54 -19.72
CA VAL A 478 0.65 5.13 -19.35
C VAL A 478 1.58 4.27 -20.20
N LEU A 479 2.40 3.44 -19.55
CA LEU A 479 3.28 2.47 -20.20
C LEU A 479 2.80 1.05 -19.88
N GLY A 480 1.86 0.54 -20.68
CA GLY A 480 1.30 -0.82 -20.50
C GLY A 480 2.13 -1.93 -21.16
N ALA A 481 3.03 -1.59 -22.10
CA ALA A 481 3.85 -2.58 -22.81
C ALA A 481 4.75 -3.37 -21.85
N ASN A 482 4.78 -4.70 -21.95
CA ASN A 482 5.67 -5.58 -21.20
C ASN A 482 6.73 -6.16 -22.14
N PHE A 483 7.99 -5.87 -21.83
CA PHE A 483 9.17 -6.34 -22.57
C PHE A 483 9.97 -7.42 -21.83
N ARG A 484 9.43 -7.93 -20.71
CA ARG A 484 10.14 -8.80 -19.76
C ARG A 484 9.66 -10.24 -19.78
N SER A 485 8.39 -10.48 -20.10
CA SER A 485 7.73 -11.77 -19.90
C SER A 485 7.14 -12.30 -21.20
N ARG A 486 7.03 -13.64 -21.31
CA ARG A 486 6.31 -14.32 -22.40
C ARG A 486 4.81 -14.02 -22.35
N GLU A 487 4.15 -14.25 -23.48
CA GLU A 487 2.73 -13.93 -23.66
C GLU A 487 1.83 -14.72 -22.68
N GLY A 488 2.09 -16.01 -22.47
CA GLY A 488 1.35 -16.82 -21.50
C GLY A 488 1.32 -16.23 -20.09
N VAL A 489 2.47 -15.76 -19.57
CA VAL A 489 2.56 -15.13 -18.23
C VAL A 489 1.76 -13.83 -18.18
N VAL A 490 1.89 -12.99 -19.21
CA VAL A 490 1.13 -11.73 -19.33
C VAL A 490 -0.38 -12.00 -19.30
N ASN A 491 -0.84 -12.98 -20.08
CA ASN A 491 -2.25 -13.35 -20.17
C ASN A 491 -2.79 -13.94 -18.86
N ALA A 492 -2.03 -14.80 -18.19
CA ALA A 492 -2.42 -15.38 -16.91
C ALA A 492 -2.54 -14.31 -15.81
N VAL A 493 -1.57 -13.39 -15.72
CA VAL A 493 -1.60 -12.26 -14.79
C VAL A 493 -2.83 -11.38 -15.05
N ASN A 494 -3.06 -10.98 -16.31
CA ASN A 494 -4.24 -10.18 -16.66
C ASN A 494 -5.55 -10.92 -16.33
N PHE A 495 -5.63 -12.23 -16.59
CA PHE A 495 -6.81 -13.03 -16.28
C PHE A 495 -7.13 -13.05 -14.78
N LEU A 496 -6.13 -13.26 -13.93
CA LEU A 496 -6.32 -13.27 -12.48
C LEU A 496 -6.73 -11.89 -11.96
N PHE A 497 -5.96 -10.84 -12.29
CA PHE A 497 -6.18 -9.52 -11.70
C PHE A 497 -7.45 -8.81 -12.15
N ARG A 498 -7.98 -9.12 -13.34
CA ARG A 498 -9.34 -8.70 -13.75
C ARG A 498 -10.44 -9.16 -12.80
N GLN A 499 -10.23 -10.22 -12.04
CA GLN A 499 -11.23 -10.82 -11.16
C GLN A 499 -11.08 -10.38 -9.70
N ILE A 500 -9.86 -10.03 -9.28
CA ILE A 500 -9.54 -9.79 -7.86
C ILE A 500 -9.16 -8.34 -7.55
N MET A 501 -8.54 -7.61 -8.48
CA MET A 501 -8.08 -6.24 -8.26
C MET A 501 -9.17 -5.25 -8.70
N THR A 502 -10.03 -4.91 -7.76
CA THR A 502 -11.14 -3.95 -7.90
C THR A 502 -10.89 -2.75 -7.00
N ALA A 503 -11.58 -1.62 -7.24
CA ALA A 503 -11.46 -0.44 -6.37
C ALA A 503 -11.82 -0.74 -4.90
N ARG A 504 -12.62 -1.78 -4.65
CA ARG A 504 -13.00 -2.19 -3.28
C ARG A 504 -11.96 -3.05 -2.59
N ALA A 505 -11.28 -3.93 -3.32
CA ALA A 505 -10.37 -4.94 -2.74
C ALA A 505 -8.89 -4.56 -2.90
N GLY A 506 -8.53 -3.89 -3.99
CA GLY A 506 -7.16 -3.49 -4.31
C GLY A 506 -6.99 -1.99 -4.53
N GLU A 507 -7.99 -1.17 -4.16
CA GLU A 507 -7.99 0.31 -4.26
C GLU A 507 -7.83 0.88 -5.69
N LEU A 508 -7.74 0.00 -6.69
CA LEU A 508 -7.56 0.30 -8.11
C LEU A 508 -8.42 -0.67 -8.94
N GLU A 509 -9.10 -0.16 -9.95
CA GLU A 509 -9.76 -0.99 -10.97
C GLU A 509 -8.72 -1.51 -11.97
N TYR A 510 -8.65 -2.84 -12.15
CA TYR A 510 -7.81 -3.45 -13.18
C TYR A 510 -8.47 -3.38 -14.56
N ASP A 511 -8.53 -2.17 -15.11
CA ASP A 511 -9.09 -1.88 -16.43
C ASP A 511 -8.07 -2.09 -17.57
N ARG A 512 -8.46 -1.70 -18.80
CA ARG A 512 -7.60 -1.85 -19.99
C ARG A 512 -6.29 -1.04 -19.91
N ASP A 513 -6.27 0.07 -19.18
CA ASP A 513 -5.06 0.88 -19.03
C ASP A 513 -4.13 0.28 -17.96
N ALA A 514 -4.67 -0.49 -17.02
CA ALA A 514 -3.92 -1.23 -16.00
C ALA A 514 -3.32 -2.56 -16.50
N GLU A 515 -3.87 -3.13 -17.59
CA GLU A 515 -3.45 -4.39 -18.18
C GLU A 515 -2.02 -4.37 -18.74
N LEU A 516 -1.35 -5.52 -18.63
CA LEU A 516 -0.07 -5.76 -19.29
C LEU A 516 -0.26 -6.04 -20.78
N VAL A 517 0.50 -5.36 -21.64
CA VAL A 517 0.45 -5.53 -23.10
C VAL A 517 1.72 -6.21 -23.60
N TYR A 518 1.62 -7.46 -24.05
CA TYR A 518 2.78 -8.22 -24.52
C TYR A 518 3.52 -7.54 -25.69
N ARG A 519 4.82 -7.26 -25.50
CA ARG A 519 5.72 -6.66 -26.49
C ARG A 519 7.16 -7.20 -26.44
N ALA A 520 7.44 -8.22 -25.62
CA ALA A 520 8.79 -8.75 -25.46
C ALA A 520 9.33 -9.45 -26.71
N GLY A 521 8.45 -10.03 -27.53
CA GLY A 521 8.81 -10.61 -28.83
C GLY A 521 9.69 -11.85 -28.72
N TYR A 522 9.48 -12.68 -27.69
CA TYR A 522 10.21 -13.94 -27.53
C TYR A 522 10.02 -14.83 -28.76
N PRO A 523 11.07 -15.53 -29.20
CA PRO A 523 10.94 -16.51 -30.27
C PRO A 523 10.02 -17.66 -29.82
N PRO A 524 9.36 -18.34 -30.79
CA PRO A 524 8.68 -19.60 -30.52
C PRO A 524 9.65 -20.59 -29.86
N LEU A 525 9.11 -21.45 -28.99
CA LEU A 525 9.93 -22.50 -28.40
C LEU A 525 10.36 -23.49 -29.49
N PRO A 526 11.61 -23.98 -29.44
CA PRO A 526 12.08 -25.01 -30.37
C PRO A 526 11.20 -26.26 -30.20
N GLY A 527 10.55 -26.69 -31.28
CA GLY A 527 9.83 -27.97 -31.26
C GLY A 527 10.74 -29.17 -31.47
N GLY A 528 10.14 -30.37 -31.38
CA GLY A 528 10.85 -31.61 -31.69
C GLY A 528 11.28 -31.71 -33.16
N ASP A 529 11.90 -32.84 -33.53
CA ASP A 529 12.56 -33.14 -34.82
C ASP A 529 11.73 -32.91 -36.12
N GLY A 530 10.51 -32.37 -36.04
CA GLY A 530 9.64 -32.01 -37.17
C GLY A 530 9.60 -30.51 -37.54
N GLY A 531 10.27 -29.61 -36.81
CA GLY A 531 10.39 -28.20 -37.18
C GLY A 531 9.15 -27.32 -36.93
N GLU A 532 8.07 -27.86 -36.36
CA GLU A 532 6.94 -27.07 -35.87
C GLU A 532 7.26 -26.43 -34.51
N PRO A 533 6.83 -25.20 -34.22
CA PRO A 533 6.99 -24.58 -32.90
C PRO A 533 6.39 -25.45 -31.78
N ALA A 534 7.11 -25.61 -30.66
CA ALA A 534 6.49 -26.17 -29.46
C ALA A 534 5.41 -25.20 -28.93
N PRO A 535 4.29 -25.72 -28.37
CA PRO A 535 3.29 -24.89 -27.70
C PRO A 535 3.92 -24.14 -26.51
N GLU A 536 3.35 -22.98 -26.16
CA GLU A 536 3.75 -22.31 -24.92
C GLU A 536 3.47 -23.23 -23.72
N PRO A 537 4.38 -23.28 -22.73
CA PRO A 537 4.18 -24.08 -21.54
C PRO A 537 3.01 -23.51 -20.75
N PRO A 538 2.26 -24.35 -20.02
CA PRO A 538 1.21 -23.88 -19.14
C PRO A 538 1.79 -22.93 -18.09
N VAL A 539 1.01 -21.90 -17.74
CA VAL A 539 1.32 -21.08 -16.58
C VAL A 539 0.79 -21.78 -15.34
N GLU A 540 1.69 -22.03 -14.39
CA GLU A 540 1.34 -22.59 -13.09
C GLU A 540 1.13 -21.45 -12.08
N VAL A 541 0.06 -21.56 -11.31
CA VAL A 541 -0.28 -20.63 -10.23
C VAL A 541 -0.41 -21.45 -8.96
N HIS A 542 0.48 -21.22 -8.01
CA HIS A 542 0.41 -21.83 -6.70
C HIS A 542 -0.30 -20.89 -5.74
N LEU A 543 -1.39 -21.36 -5.14
CA LEU A 543 -2.10 -20.65 -4.08
C LEU A 543 -1.71 -21.30 -2.76
N LEU A 544 -1.04 -20.53 -1.90
CA LEU A 544 -0.70 -20.95 -0.55
C LEU A 544 -1.69 -20.31 0.40
N ASP A 545 -2.33 -21.13 1.23
CA ASP A 545 -3.19 -20.61 2.30
C ASP A 545 -2.31 -20.01 3.40
N GLY A 546 -2.62 -18.77 3.77
CA GLY A 546 -1.86 -17.99 4.74
C GLY A 546 -2.33 -18.18 6.18
N GLU A 547 -3.42 -18.92 6.42
CA GLU A 547 -3.88 -19.21 7.78
C GLU A 547 -2.93 -20.21 8.46
N GLU A 548 -2.14 -19.71 9.42
CA GLU A 548 -1.53 -20.59 10.42
C GLU A 548 -2.67 -21.27 11.21
N PRO A 549 -2.67 -22.60 11.36
CA PRO A 549 -3.54 -23.22 12.34
C PRO A 549 -3.16 -22.66 13.70
N ALA A 550 -4.07 -21.93 14.35
CA ALA A 550 -3.89 -21.49 15.72
C ALA A 550 -3.49 -22.72 16.56
N PRO A 551 -2.32 -22.72 17.22
CA PRO A 551 -1.89 -23.89 17.95
C PRO A 551 -2.88 -24.15 19.08
N ASP A 552 -3.44 -25.35 19.11
CA ASP A 552 -4.24 -25.84 20.21
C ASP A 552 -3.39 -25.80 21.50
N GLY A 553 -3.61 -24.77 22.31
CA GLY A 553 -3.09 -24.69 23.68
C GLY A 553 -1.58 -24.50 23.81
N ALA A 554 -1.09 -23.29 23.53
CA ALA A 554 0.14 -22.79 24.17
C ALA A 554 -0.03 -21.29 24.46
N GLY A 555 0.30 -20.89 25.69
CA GLY A 555 0.23 -19.51 26.12
C GLY A 555 1.09 -18.59 25.27
N ASP A 556 0.53 -17.40 25.03
CA ASP A 556 1.16 -16.16 24.60
C ASP A 556 2.70 -16.16 24.51
N PRO A 557 3.25 -16.13 23.28
CA PRO A 557 4.55 -15.55 23.02
C PRO A 557 4.35 -14.18 22.36
N SER A 558 4.53 -13.15 23.18
CA SER A 558 4.78 -11.79 22.75
C SER A 558 6.07 -11.68 21.92
N GLY A 559 6.01 -10.92 20.82
CA GLY A 559 7.20 -10.35 20.18
C GLY A 559 7.33 -10.52 18.67
N ALA A 560 6.53 -9.79 17.88
CA ALA A 560 6.93 -9.16 16.63
C ALA A 560 5.76 -8.29 16.12
N GLY A 561 6.05 -7.06 15.68
CA GLY A 561 5.05 -6.04 15.34
C GLY A 561 4.08 -6.48 14.24
N GLY A 562 2.86 -6.82 14.65
CA GLY A 562 1.67 -6.74 13.81
C GLY A 562 0.91 -5.49 14.16
N GLU A 563 0.88 -4.50 13.26
CA GLU A 563 -0.08 -3.41 13.32
C GLU A 563 -1.49 -4.01 13.29
N ALA A 564 -2.27 -3.75 14.33
CA ALA A 564 -3.70 -4.01 14.32
C ALA A 564 -4.33 -3.07 13.29
N ASP A 565 -4.70 -3.59 12.12
CA ASP A 565 -5.59 -2.91 11.19
C ASP A 565 -6.96 -2.72 11.90
N PRO A 566 -7.41 -1.49 12.19
CA PRO A 566 -8.71 -1.27 12.82
C PRO A 566 -9.88 -1.53 11.85
N GLY A 567 -9.61 -1.90 10.59
CA GLY A 567 -10.61 -2.18 9.55
C GLY A 567 -10.76 -3.64 9.14
N GLY A 568 -9.94 -4.55 9.67
CA GLY A 568 -9.93 -5.97 9.31
C GLY A 568 -11.07 -6.73 10.00
N PHE A 569 -12.03 -7.20 9.22
CA PHE A 569 -12.91 -8.28 9.68
C PHE A 569 -12.03 -9.51 9.85
N GLU A 570 -11.77 -9.95 11.08
CA GLU A 570 -11.51 -11.36 11.32
C GLU A 570 -12.73 -12.10 10.78
N ALA A 571 -12.58 -12.63 9.57
CA ALA A 571 -13.49 -13.64 9.09
C ALA A 571 -13.37 -14.78 10.10
N ALA A 572 -14.39 -14.98 10.92
CA ALA A 572 -14.53 -16.22 11.67
C ALA A 572 -14.67 -17.36 10.65
N ALA A 573 -13.52 -17.85 10.18
CA ALA A 573 -13.39 -19.03 9.35
C ALA A 573 -13.84 -20.21 10.20
N GLY A 574 -15.07 -20.64 9.98
CA GLY A 574 -15.49 -21.95 10.44
C GLY A 574 -14.66 -22.97 9.66
N ALA A 575 -13.87 -23.77 10.39
CA ALA A 575 -13.18 -24.94 9.90
C ALA A 575 -14.06 -25.70 8.89
N GLY A 576 -13.76 -25.49 7.61
CA GLY A 576 -14.34 -26.22 6.51
C GLY A 576 -13.49 -27.46 6.34
N ASP A 577 -13.86 -28.54 7.00
CA ASP A 577 -13.37 -29.87 6.67
C ASP A 577 -13.73 -30.14 5.21
N GLY A 578 -12.72 -29.96 4.34
CA GLY A 578 -12.78 -30.26 2.93
C GLY A 578 -12.77 -31.77 2.81
N THR A 579 -13.96 -32.34 2.62
CA THR A 579 -14.13 -33.74 2.28
C THR A 579 -13.36 -34.03 0.99
N ALA A 580 -12.19 -34.65 1.15
CA ALA A 580 -11.51 -35.37 0.09
C ALA A 580 -12.52 -36.34 -0.53
N GLY A 581 -12.70 -36.23 -1.85
CA GLY A 581 -13.43 -37.25 -2.59
C GLY A 581 -12.65 -38.55 -2.51
N ASP A 582 -13.26 -39.60 -1.96
CA ASP A 582 -12.81 -40.97 -2.14
C ASP A 582 -12.76 -41.26 -3.65
N GLY A 583 -11.55 -41.27 -4.19
CA GLY A 583 -11.25 -41.55 -5.59
C GLY A 583 -9.78 -41.88 -5.74
N GLU A 584 -9.47 -43.17 -5.60
CA GLU A 584 -8.30 -43.91 -6.10
C GLU A 584 -6.91 -43.26 -5.95
N ASP A 585 -6.10 -43.84 -5.05
CA ASP A 585 -4.64 -43.69 -4.85
C ASP A 585 -3.85 -43.10 -6.05
N GLU A 586 -3.74 -41.77 -6.11
CA GLU A 586 -2.60 -41.10 -6.73
C GLU A 586 -1.61 -40.72 -5.63
N ALA A 587 -0.37 -41.19 -5.76
CA ALA A 587 0.69 -40.98 -4.79
C ALA A 587 0.80 -39.50 -4.39
N ALA A 588 0.57 -39.21 -3.11
CA ALA A 588 0.74 -37.88 -2.54
C ALA A 588 2.15 -37.37 -2.83
N ASP A 589 2.24 -36.16 -3.37
CA ASP A 589 3.51 -35.48 -3.66
C ASP A 589 4.33 -35.36 -2.36
N PRO A 590 5.53 -35.97 -2.26
CA PRO A 590 6.36 -35.93 -1.05
C PRO A 590 6.71 -34.51 -0.58
N LEU A 591 6.61 -33.50 -1.46
CA LEU A 591 6.78 -32.10 -1.09
C LEU A 591 5.67 -31.58 -0.17
N LEU A 592 4.43 -32.10 -0.28
CA LEU A 592 3.29 -31.59 0.49
C LEU A 592 3.33 -32.01 1.97
N GLU A 593 3.88 -33.18 2.30
CA GLU A 593 4.06 -33.63 3.69
C GLU A 593 5.17 -32.85 4.42
N GLU A 594 6.27 -32.50 3.73
CA GLU A 594 7.37 -31.70 4.30
C GLU A 594 6.98 -30.24 4.59
N LEU A 595 5.95 -29.71 3.92
CA LEU A 595 5.52 -28.32 4.05
C LEU A 595 4.65 -28.09 5.30
N ALA A 596 4.07 -29.13 5.90
CA ALA A 596 3.08 -29.00 6.97
C ALA A 596 3.62 -28.34 8.27
N GLU A 597 4.92 -28.51 8.58
CA GLU A 597 5.55 -27.96 9.79
C GLU A 597 6.20 -26.57 9.61
N LEU A 598 6.21 -26.03 8.39
CA LEU A 598 6.86 -24.76 8.06
C LEU A 598 5.90 -23.57 8.23
N THR A 599 6.44 -22.40 8.59
CA THR A 599 5.70 -21.13 8.53
C THR A 599 5.25 -20.83 7.10
N ALA A 600 4.23 -19.98 6.91
CA ALA A 600 3.74 -19.64 5.57
C ALA A 600 4.85 -19.11 4.63
N ILE A 601 5.75 -18.27 5.16
CA ILE A 601 6.91 -17.72 4.42
C ILE A 601 7.92 -18.82 4.06
N GLU A 602 8.19 -19.74 4.99
CA GLU A 602 9.10 -20.86 4.72
C GLU A 602 8.52 -21.85 3.71
N ARG A 603 7.20 -22.09 3.75
CA ARG A 603 6.49 -22.89 2.74
C ARG A 603 6.63 -22.26 1.36
N GLU A 604 6.38 -20.96 1.26
CA GLU A 604 6.54 -20.19 0.02
C GLU A 604 7.98 -20.27 -0.50
N ALA A 605 8.97 -19.94 0.33
CA ALA A 605 10.37 -19.95 -0.05
C ALA A 605 10.84 -21.34 -0.49
N ARG A 606 10.41 -22.41 0.20
CA ARG A 606 10.78 -23.79 -0.12
C ARG A 606 10.12 -24.25 -1.42
N LEU A 607 8.85 -23.90 -1.64
CA LEU A 607 8.15 -24.16 -2.90
C LEU A 607 8.83 -23.47 -4.08
N ILE A 608 9.13 -22.17 -3.95
CA ILE A 608 9.84 -21.41 -5.00
C ILE A 608 11.20 -22.06 -5.30
N ALA A 609 11.98 -22.39 -4.26
CA ALA A 609 13.30 -23.01 -4.42
C ALA A 609 13.22 -24.42 -5.03
N ALA A 610 12.18 -25.20 -4.72
CA ALA A 610 11.93 -26.49 -5.35
C ALA A 610 11.61 -26.34 -6.85
N ARG A 611 10.65 -25.47 -7.19
CA ARG A 611 10.27 -25.23 -8.60
C ARG A 611 11.43 -24.65 -9.43
N ILE A 612 12.22 -23.73 -8.89
CA ILE A 612 13.42 -23.22 -9.59
C ILE A 612 14.41 -24.36 -9.87
N ARG A 613 14.66 -25.25 -8.89
CA ARG A 613 15.56 -26.41 -9.08
C ARG A 613 15.02 -27.36 -10.14
N GLU A 614 13.74 -27.70 -10.10
CA GLU A 614 13.12 -28.54 -11.13
C GLU A 614 13.22 -27.93 -12.53
N MET A 615 13.07 -26.61 -12.66
CA MET A 615 13.24 -25.91 -13.93
C MET A 615 14.71 -25.87 -14.40
N VAL A 616 15.67 -25.72 -13.49
CA VAL A 616 17.11 -25.61 -13.81
C VAL A 616 17.76 -26.97 -14.06
N ASP A 617 17.41 -27.98 -13.27
CA ASP A 617 18.01 -29.31 -13.33
C ASP A 617 17.22 -30.27 -14.25
N GLY A 618 15.96 -29.92 -14.55
CA GLY A 618 15.01 -30.80 -15.23
C GLY A 618 14.44 -31.87 -14.31
N THR A 619 13.39 -32.55 -14.77
CA THR A 619 12.78 -33.70 -14.09
C THR A 619 12.87 -34.96 -14.97
N ALA A 620 12.48 -36.12 -14.44
CA ALA A 620 12.48 -37.37 -15.21
C ALA A 620 11.62 -37.33 -16.49
N GLY A 621 10.67 -36.38 -16.59
CA GLY A 621 9.78 -36.19 -17.73
C GLY A 621 9.94 -34.86 -18.49
N GLN A 622 10.75 -33.92 -18.00
CA GLN A 622 10.94 -32.60 -18.63
C GLN A 622 12.41 -32.18 -18.59
N PRO A 623 13.02 -31.81 -19.73
CA PRO A 623 14.40 -31.32 -19.72
C PRO A 623 14.51 -29.96 -19.02
N PRO A 624 15.72 -29.56 -18.58
CA PRO A 624 16.01 -28.22 -18.10
C PRO A 624 15.46 -27.11 -19.00
N VAL A 625 14.90 -26.06 -18.40
CA VAL A 625 14.41 -24.89 -19.12
C VAL A 625 15.61 -24.10 -19.64
N GLN A 626 15.61 -23.81 -20.95
CA GLN A 626 16.62 -22.96 -21.56
C GLN A 626 16.34 -21.48 -21.29
N VAL A 627 17.36 -20.74 -20.88
CA VAL A 627 17.29 -19.28 -20.69
C VAL A 627 17.57 -18.60 -22.02
N TRP A 628 16.60 -17.80 -22.50
CA TRP A 628 16.82 -16.96 -23.67
C TRP A 628 17.61 -15.70 -23.29
N ASP A 629 18.77 -15.52 -23.92
CA ASP A 629 19.52 -14.27 -23.89
C ASP A 629 19.39 -13.60 -25.26
N ARG A 630 18.91 -12.36 -25.28
CA ARG A 630 18.74 -11.58 -26.51
C ARG A 630 20.08 -11.17 -27.16
N LYS A 631 21.19 -11.26 -26.42
CA LYS A 631 22.53 -10.89 -26.88
C LYS A 631 23.33 -12.07 -27.45
N LEU A 632 22.90 -13.29 -27.19
CA LEU A 632 23.46 -14.54 -27.71
C LEU A 632 22.57 -15.04 -28.86
#